data_AF-A0A6A2XL88-F1
#
_entry.id   AF-A0A6A2XL88-F1
#
_cell.length_a   1.000
_cell.length_b   1.000
_cell.length_c   1.000
_cell.angle_alpha   90.00
_cell.angle_beta   90.00
_cell.angle_gamma   90.00
#
_symmetry.space_group_name_H-M   'P 1'
#
loop_
_entity.id
_entity.type
_entity.pdbx_description
1 polymer ?
#
loop_
_entity_poly.entity_id
_entity_poly.type
_entity_poly.pdbx_seq_one_letter_code
_entity_poly.pdbx_strand_id
1 'polypeptide(L)' 'MASSMSLKLACVLVVCLAVVGAPLAQGTINCGEVTSKLAPCIPYLKGPGDGAPPPACCSGIKTLNGEAQTTPDRQAA' A
#
# COMPACT_ATOMS: atom_id res chain seq x y z
N MET A 1 2.41 -46.20 -6.54
CA MET A 1 3.27 -45.23 -5.81
C MET A 1 4.07 -44.29 -6.73
N ALA A 2 4.18 -44.55 -8.04
CA ALA A 2 4.85 -43.64 -8.98
C ALA A 2 4.00 -42.41 -9.36
N SER A 3 2.69 -42.57 -9.62
CA SER A 3 1.81 -41.46 -10.04
C SER A 3 1.62 -40.37 -8.99
N SER A 4 1.67 -40.69 -7.70
CA SER A 4 1.48 -39.70 -6.63
C SER A 4 2.69 -38.76 -6.48
N MET A 5 3.90 -39.24 -6.78
CA MET A 5 5.12 -38.43 -6.75
C MET A 5 5.12 -37.41 -7.90
N SER A 6 4.71 -37.84 -9.10
CA SER A 6 4.60 -36.99 -10.29
C SER A 6 3.56 -35.88 -10.12
N LEU A 7 2.41 -36.20 -9.51
CA LEU A 7 1.35 -35.23 -9.22
C LEU A 7 1.81 -34.17 -8.21
N LYS A 8 2.50 -34.57 -7.14
CA LYS A 8 3.05 -33.63 -6.15
C LYS A 8 4.04 -32.66 -6.79
N LEU A 9 4.95 -33.17 -7.63
CA LEU A 9 5.95 -32.34 -8.29
C LEU A 9 5.31 -31.34 -9.28
N ALA A 10 4.32 -31.80 -10.05
CA ALA A 10 3.55 -30.94 -10.95
C ALA A 10 2.78 -29.84 -10.19
N CYS A 11 2.12 -30.19 -9.07
CA CYS A 11 1.44 -29.21 -8.22
C CYS A 11 2.40 -28.16 -7.67
N VAL A 12 3.58 -28.55 -7.17
CA VAL A 12 4.57 -27.61 -6.64
C VAL A 12 5.04 -26.64 -7.73
N LEU A 13 5.32 -27.14 -8.93
CA LEU A 13 5.74 -26.30 -10.06
C LEU A 13 4.65 -25.29 -10.47
N VAL A 14 3.38 -25.71 -10.51
CA VAL A 14 2.25 -24.82 -10.81
C VAL A 14 2.11 -23.73 -9.75
N VAL A 15 2.24 -24.07 -8.46
CA VAL A 15 2.19 -23.08 -7.36
C VAL A 15 3.36 -22.10 -7.44
N CYS A 16 4.58 -22.57 -7.70
CA CYS A 16 5.74 -21.69 -7.86
C CYS A 16 5.57 -20.71 -9.02
N LEU A 17 5.07 -21.17 -10.17
CA LEU A 17 4.81 -20.30 -11.33
C LEU A 17 3.68 -19.31 -11.05
N ALA A 18 2.63 -19.72 -10.32
CA ALA A 18 1.53 -18.84 -9.93
C ALA A 18 1.97 -17.74 -8.95
N VAL A 19 2.86 -18.05 -8.00
CA VAL A 19 3.39 -17.08 -7.04
C VAL A 19 4.31 -16.05 -7.70
N VAL A 20 5.10 -16.46 -8.71
CA VAL A 20 5.99 -15.54 -9.43
C VAL A 20 5.22 -14.66 -10.41
N GLY A 21 4.09 -15.14 -10.95
CA GLY A 21 3.26 -14.40 -11.92
C GLY A 21 2.12 -13.59 -11.30
N ALA A 22 1.76 -13.82 -10.04
CA ALA A 22 0.79 -12.99 -9.36
C ALA A 22 1.39 -11.59 -9.17
N PRO A 23 0.71 -10.52 -9.60
CA PRO A 23 1.12 -9.19 -9.19
C PRO A 23 1.06 -9.21 -7.68
N LEU A 24 2.22 -9.11 -7.02
CA LEU A 24 2.26 -8.57 -5.66
C LEU A 24 1.39 -7.33 -5.77
N ALA A 25 0.29 -7.29 -5.04
CA ALA A 25 -0.71 -6.28 -5.26
C ALA A 25 -0.06 -4.93 -4.91
N GLN A 26 0.49 -4.28 -5.93
CA GLN A 26 1.25 -3.05 -5.84
C GLN A 26 0.21 -1.96 -5.85
N GLY A 27 0.02 -1.31 -4.70
CA GLY A 27 -0.79 -0.11 -4.67
C GLY A 27 -0.15 0.97 -5.55
N THR A 28 -1.00 1.81 -6.11
CA THR A 28 -0.62 2.88 -7.04
C THR A 28 -0.07 4.11 -6.33
N ILE A 29 -0.39 4.26 -5.05
CA ILE A 29 0.06 5.37 -4.21
C ILE A 29 1.55 5.24 -3.90
N ASN A 30 2.29 6.33 -4.07
CA ASN A 30 3.73 6.38 -3.81
C ASN A 30 4.08 7.39 -2.70
N CYS A 31 5.26 7.25 -2.10
CA CYS A 31 5.71 8.11 -1.00
C CYS A 31 5.78 9.60 -1.37
N GLY A 32 6.06 9.94 -2.64
CA GLY A 32 6.12 11.33 -3.09
C GLY A 32 4.75 12.01 -3.02
N GLU A 33 3.71 11.29 -3.45
CA GLU A 33 2.33 11.72 -3.35
C GLU A 33 1.88 11.87 -1.90
N VAL A 34 2.12 10.85 -1.06
CA VAL A 34 1.82 10.90 0.39
C VAL A 34 2.51 12.09 1.05
N THR A 35 3.80 12.27 0.79
CA THR A 35 4.60 13.37 1.35
C THR A 35 4.05 14.73 0.93
N SER A 36 3.71 14.90 -0.35
CA SER A 36 3.18 16.18 -0.85
C SER A 36 1.83 16.53 -0.22
N LYS A 37 0.94 15.55 -0.02
CA LYS A 37 -0.39 15.79 0.58
C LYS A 37 -0.30 16.03 2.10
N LEU A 38 0.67 15.40 2.77
CA LEU A 38 0.85 15.51 4.23
C LEU A 38 1.86 16.60 4.66
N ALA A 39 2.60 17.21 3.74
CA ALA A 39 3.49 18.34 4.01
C ALA A 39 2.87 19.44 4.92
N PRO A 40 1.62 19.91 4.71
CA PRO A 40 0.99 20.89 5.61
C PRO A 40 0.71 20.38 7.03
N CYS A 41 0.77 19.07 7.29
CA CYS A 41 0.60 18.49 8.62
C CYS A 41 1.87 18.55 9.47
N ILE A 42 3.06 18.68 8.86
CA ILE A 42 4.36 18.67 9.55
C ILE A 42 4.44 19.65 10.73
N PRO A 43 4.06 20.93 10.62
CA PRO A 43 4.15 21.85 11.76
C PRO A 43 3.22 21.46 12.92
N TYR A 44 2.04 20.90 12.62
CA TYR A 44 1.15 20.37 13.63
C TYR A 44 1.76 19.15 14.35
N LEU A 45 2.29 18.20 13.56
CA LEU A 45 2.90 16.97 14.08
C LEU A 45 4.16 17.22 14.92
N LYS A 46 4.91 18.29 14.62
CA LYS A 46 6.12 18.66 15.36
C LYS A 46 5.87 19.43 16.67
N GLY A 47 4.62 19.83 16.94
CA GLY A 47 4.24 20.46 18.22
C GLY A 47 4.28 21.99 18.35
N PRO A 48 4.87 22.83 17.47
CA PRO A 48 4.79 24.29 17.64
C PRO A 48 3.47 24.92 17.11
N GLY A 49 2.48 24.11 16.72
CA GLY A 49 1.24 24.60 16.09
C GLY A 49 0.12 25.02 17.06
N ASP A 50 -0.93 25.63 16.51
CA ASP A 50 -2.06 26.27 17.21
C ASP A 50 -3.06 25.29 17.89
N GLY A 51 -2.60 24.09 18.28
CA GLY A 51 -3.42 23.03 18.90
C GLY A 51 -4.35 22.27 17.94
N ALA A 52 -4.75 22.86 16.81
CA ALA A 52 -5.56 22.23 15.77
C ALA A 52 -4.76 22.00 14.46
N PRO A 53 -5.04 20.91 13.71
CA PRO A 53 -4.41 20.69 12.41
C PRO A 53 -4.86 21.76 11.39
N PRO A 54 -3.94 22.28 10.54
CA PRO A 54 -4.29 23.24 9.50
C PRO A 54 -5.38 22.68 8.58
N PRO A 55 -6.32 23.51 8.05
CA PRO A 55 -7.34 23.05 7.11
C PRO A 55 -6.76 22.31 5.90
N ALA A 56 -5.59 22.75 5.42
CA ALA A 56 -4.86 22.10 4.34
C ALA A 56 -4.38 20.69 4.69
N CYS A 57 -3.97 20.44 5.94
CA CYS A 57 -3.62 19.10 6.43
C CYS A 57 -4.82 18.16 6.36
N CYS A 58 -5.97 18.61 6.89
CA CYS A 58 -7.21 17.82 6.85
C CYS A 58 -7.68 17.54 5.41
N SER A 59 -7.54 18.51 4.51
CA SER A 59 -7.85 18.32 3.09
C SER A 59 -6.94 17.26 2.47
N GLY A 60 -5.63 17.33 2.72
CA GLY A 60 -4.66 16.35 2.21
C GLY A 60 -4.96 14.93 2.69
N ILE A 61 -5.27 14.76 3.98
CA ILE A 61 -5.66 13.47 4.57
C ILE A 61 -6.93 12.92 3.91
N LYS A 62 -7.96 13.77 3.71
CA LYS A 62 -9.20 13.34 3.06
C LYS A 62 -8.97 12.91 1.62
N THR A 63 -8.15 13.63 0.87
CA THR A 63 -7.77 13.26 -0.50
C THR A 63 -7.04 11.92 -0.52
N LEU A 64 -6.00 11.73 0.29
CA LEU A 64 -5.27 10.46 0.37
C LEU A 64 -6.16 9.29 0.78
N ASN A 65 -7.07 9.49 1.74
CA ASN A 65 -8.01 8.45 2.13
C ASN A 65 -9.04 8.15 1.04
N GLY A 66 -9.36 9.12 0.18
CA GLY A 66 -10.19 8.94 -1.01
C GLY A 66 -9.47 8.19 -2.13
N GLU A 67 -8.15 8.38 -2.25
CA GLU A 67 -7.29 7.67 -3.22
C GLU A 67 -7.00 6.23 -2.77
N ALA A 68 -6.74 6.01 -1.48
CA ALA A 68 -6.36 4.71 -0.92
C ALA A 68 -7.57 3.79 -0.63
N GLN A 69 -8.34 3.41 -1.65
CA GLN A 69 -9.56 2.60 -1.46
C GLN A 69 -9.29 1.10 -1.25
N THR A 70 -8.16 0.59 -1.74
CA THR A 70 -7.85 -0.84 -1.70
C THR A 70 -6.78 -1.16 -0.66
N THR A 71 -6.74 -2.41 -0.20
CA THR A 71 -5.67 -2.88 0.71
C THR A 71 -4.27 -2.66 0.12
N PRO A 72 -4.01 -2.97 -1.17
CA PRO A 72 -2.76 -2.62 -1.84
C PRO A 72 -2.39 -1.14 -1.72
N ASP A 73 -3.31 -0.22 -2.04
CA ASP A 73 -3.04 1.22 -1.98
C ASP A 73 -2.75 1.71 -0.57
N ARG A 74 -3.41 1.13 0.45
CA ARG A 74 -3.16 1.45 1.86
C ARG A 74 -1.81 0.92 2.38
N GLN A 75 -1.22 -0.05 1.70
CA GLN A 75 0.04 -0.69 2.09
C GLN A 75 1.25 -0.22 1.27
N ALA A 76 1.03 0.57 0.22
CA ALA A 76 2.04 0.84 -0.80
C ALA A 76 3.13 1.86 -0.42
N ALA A 77 2.86 2.75 0.54
CA ALA A 77 3.69 3.92 0.82
C ALA A 77 3.94 4.15 2.31
#